data_AF-A0A0C3BSR4-F1
#
_entry.id   AF-A0A0C3BSR4-F1
#
_cell.length_a   1.000
_cell.length_b   1.000
_cell.length_c   1.000
_cell.angle_alpha   90.00
_cell.angle_beta   90.00
_cell.angle_gamma   90.00
#
_symmetry.space_group_name_H-M   'P 1'
#
loop_
_entity.id
_entity.type
_entity.pdbx_description
1 polymer ?
#
loop_
_entity_poly.entity_id
_entity_poly.type
_entity_poly.pdbx_seq_one_letter_code
_entity_poly.pdbx_strand_id
1 'polypeptide(L)'
;FLLATKEILKSKTPLIHQVIPIFDIITTALEDSIDNNSLPSVVRHAALRGYLMLNKYYSLTDESVVYRIAMILHPRYKTSYFVRAKWPQQWSTDAETLARKVWTAKYKKEISQPVTQTKATNDRFSAARKYFDVLQETGTPIDPLEEWLSSPVVNTQQDPITYWTGMQAAGHPLAMMALDFMSIPATSTDVERAFLHGGLTISKIRHSLSDKSARAATVLGSWSSLEGVIPKAHIIQLFKDKSKR
;
A
#
# COMPACT_ATOMS: atom_id res chain seq x y z
N PHE A 1 14.88 -0.85 17.07
CA PHE A 1 14.69 -2.09 16.28
C PHE A 1 13.43 -2.87 16.64
N LEU A 2 13.27 -3.39 17.85
CA LEU A 2 12.11 -4.24 18.19
C LEU A 2 10.74 -3.61 17.86
N LEU A 3 10.54 -2.33 18.19
CA LEU A 3 9.30 -1.60 17.88
C LEU A 3 9.07 -1.54 16.37
N ALA A 4 10.06 -1.09 15.60
CA ALA A 4 10.00 -1.04 14.14
C ALA A 4 9.69 -2.42 13.52
N THR A 5 10.32 -3.48 14.02
CA THR A 5 10.05 -4.85 13.60
C THR A 5 8.60 -5.23 13.91
N LYS A 6 8.09 -4.98 15.12
CA LYS A 6 6.70 -5.27 15.46
C LYS A 6 5.70 -4.51 14.59
N GLU A 7 6.00 -3.25 14.25
CA GLU A 7 5.18 -2.42 13.37
C GLU A 7 5.14 -2.99 11.95
N ILE A 8 6.30 -3.27 11.33
CA ILE A 8 6.37 -3.76 9.95
C ILE A 8 5.93 -5.22 9.78
N LEU A 9 5.77 -5.96 10.88
CA LEU A 9 5.23 -7.33 10.90
C LEU A 9 3.70 -7.36 11.10
N LYS A 10 3.02 -6.21 11.21
CA LYS A 10 1.55 -6.19 11.30
C LYS A 10 0.94 -6.77 10.02
N SER A 11 -0.16 -7.52 10.17
CA SER A 11 -0.93 -8.04 9.04
C SER A 11 -2.23 -7.26 8.88
N LYS A 12 -2.81 -7.29 7.67
CA LYS A 12 -4.10 -6.66 7.36
C LYS A 12 -4.07 -5.12 7.46
N THR A 13 -2.89 -4.52 7.31
CA THR A 13 -2.69 -3.07 7.30
C THR A 13 -1.72 -2.73 6.18
N PRO A 14 -1.91 -1.64 5.42
CA PRO A 14 -0.89 -1.19 4.49
C PRO A 14 0.31 -0.67 5.27
N LEU A 15 1.49 -1.17 4.90
CA LEU A 15 2.74 -0.85 5.59
C LEU A 15 3.76 -0.18 4.68
N ILE A 16 3.54 -0.19 3.36
CA ILE A 16 4.54 0.26 2.39
C ILE A 16 4.91 1.74 2.60
N HIS A 17 3.92 2.58 2.90
CA HIS A 17 4.13 3.98 3.22
C HIS A 17 4.82 4.20 4.59
N GLN A 18 4.89 3.19 5.46
CA GLN A 18 5.55 3.29 6.76
C GLN A 18 7.04 2.95 6.70
N VAL A 19 7.52 2.31 5.62
CA VAL A 19 8.91 1.87 5.49
C VAL A 19 9.88 3.04 5.65
N ILE A 20 9.73 4.09 4.84
CA ILE A 20 10.56 5.31 4.89
C ILE A 20 10.52 5.95 6.29
N PRO A 21 9.34 6.26 6.87
CA PRO A 21 9.27 6.80 8.24
C PRO A 21 9.91 5.92 9.31
N ILE A 22 9.81 4.59 9.19
CA ILE A 22 10.45 3.68 10.14
C ILE A 22 11.97 3.77 10.01
N PHE A 23 12.52 3.81 8.79
CA PHE A 23 13.95 4.02 8.58
C PHE A 23 14.42 5.35 9.20
N ASP A 24 13.65 6.44 9.02
CA ASP A 24 13.98 7.74 9.61
C ASP A 24 14.01 7.71 11.13
N ILE A 25 12.98 7.10 11.75
CA ILE A 25 12.91 6.98 13.22
C ILE A 25 14.08 6.18 13.78
N ILE A 26 14.46 5.07 13.13
CA ILE A 26 15.61 4.27 13.57
C ILE A 26 16.91 5.06 13.36
N THR A 27 17.03 5.77 12.23
CA THR A 27 18.20 6.60 11.89
C THR A 27 18.43 7.65 12.98
N THR A 28 17.42 8.46 13.29
CA THR A 28 17.50 9.48 14.35
C THR A 28 17.86 8.87 15.70
N ALA A 29 17.23 7.74 16.09
CA ALA A 29 17.54 7.10 17.37
C ALA A 29 18.99 6.59 17.46
N LEU A 30 19.57 6.17 16.33
CA LEU A 30 20.98 5.76 16.27
C LEU A 30 21.91 6.96 16.31
N GLU A 31 21.61 8.04 15.58
CA GLU A 31 22.35 9.31 15.62
C GLU A 31 22.39 9.88 17.04
N ASP A 32 21.24 9.97 17.71
CA ASP A 32 21.12 10.40 19.11
C ASP A 32 22.03 9.54 20.02
N SER A 33 22.09 8.23 19.78
CA SER A 33 22.94 7.31 20.55
C SER A 33 24.43 7.47 20.24
N ILE A 34 24.79 7.85 19.01
CA ILE A 34 26.17 8.10 18.58
C ILE A 34 26.69 9.40 19.19
N ASP A 35 25.86 10.44 19.25
CA ASP A 35 26.23 11.76 19.75
C ASP A 35 26.14 11.89 21.27
N ASN A 36 25.48 10.93 21.94
CA ASN A 36 25.35 10.92 23.39
C ASN A 36 26.65 10.51 24.11
N ASN A 37 27.44 11.51 24.52
CA ASN A 37 28.68 11.33 25.27
C ASN A 37 28.52 10.72 26.68
N SER A 38 27.29 10.59 27.20
CA SER A 38 27.03 9.87 28.45
C SER A 38 27.03 8.34 28.29
N LEU A 39 26.89 7.85 27.06
CA LEU A 39 26.93 6.42 26.77
C LEU A 39 28.37 5.89 26.69
N PRO A 40 28.61 4.63 27.11
CA PRO A 40 29.91 4.00 26.93
C PRO A 40 30.33 3.99 25.45
N SER A 41 31.63 4.17 25.20
CA SER A 41 32.20 4.14 23.84
C SER A 41 31.77 2.91 23.05
N VAL A 42 31.71 1.73 23.68
CA VAL A 42 31.27 0.48 23.04
C VAL A 42 29.84 0.59 22.49
N VAL A 43 28.92 1.21 23.24
CA VAL A 43 27.53 1.40 22.82
C VAL A 43 27.45 2.37 21.64
N ARG A 44 28.19 3.47 21.69
CA ARG A 44 28.26 4.46 20.60
C ARG A 44 28.82 3.85 19.30
N HIS A 45 29.89 3.05 19.40
CA HIS A 45 30.45 2.33 18.26
C HIS A 45 29.48 1.26 17.71
N ALA A 46 28.75 0.57 18.58
CA ALA A 46 27.71 -0.37 18.16
C ALA A 46 26.56 0.35 17.42
N ALA A 47 26.13 1.51 17.93
CA ALA A 47 25.13 2.34 17.27
C ALA A 47 25.62 2.82 15.90
N LEU A 48 26.88 3.26 15.78
CA LEU A 48 27.49 3.63 14.50
C LEU A 48 27.50 2.46 13.51
N ARG A 49 27.86 1.25 13.94
CA ARG A 49 27.79 0.06 13.08
C ARG A 49 26.36 -0.24 12.63
N GLY A 50 25.39 -0.11 13.54
CA GLY A 50 23.97 -0.23 13.22
C GLY A 50 23.51 0.80 12.20
N TYR A 51 23.93 2.06 12.35
CA TYR A 51 23.62 3.16 11.44
C TYR A 51 24.17 2.91 10.03
N LEU A 52 25.44 2.47 9.92
CA LEU A 52 26.05 2.15 8.62
C LEU A 52 25.30 1.00 7.92
N MET A 53 24.90 -0.02 8.67
CA MET A 53 24.11 -1.12 8.12
C MET A 53 22.71 -0.65 7.70
N LEU A 54 22.06 0.17 8.53
CA LEU A 54 20.74 0.72 8.22
C LEU A 54 20.78 1.55 6.93
N ASN A 55 21.76 2.44 6.79
CA ASN A 55 21.91 3.28 5.62
C ASN A 55 22.11 2.47 4.32
N LYS A 56 22.87 1.36 4.40
CA LYS A 56 23.02 0.43 3.26
C LYS A 56 21.67 -0.13 2.79
N TYR A 57 20.78 -0.50 3.70
CA TYR A 57 19.46 -1.01 3.32
C TYR A 57 18.49 0.11 2.96
N TYR A 58 18.63 1.27 3.60
CA TYR A 58 17.82 2.43 3.30
C TYR A 58 18.04 2.90 1.86
N SER A 59 19.29 2.92 1.38
CA SER A 59 19.59 3.27 -0.01
C SER A 59 18.94 2.33 -1.04
N LEU A 60 18.64 1.07 -0.68
CA LEU A 60 17.93 0.15 -1.58
C LEU A 60 16.47 0.56 -1.80
N THR A 61 15.89 1.39 -0.92
CA THR A 61 14.55 1.93 -1.16
C THR A 61 14.51 2.86 -2.38
N ASP A 62 15.64 3.44 -2.77
CA ASP A 62 15.74 4.28 -3.97
C ASP A 62 15.79 3.48 -5.27
N GLU A 63 16.12 2.17 -5.20
CA GLU A 63 16.11 1.28 -6.38
C GLU A 63 14.68 0.98 -6.87
N SER A 64 13.66 1.26 -6.05
CA SER A 64 12.26 1.04 -6.39
C SER A 64 11.44 2.32 -6.28
N VAL A 65 10.68 2.61 -7.34
CA VAL A 65 9.75 3.75 -7.36
C VAL A 65 8.62 3.60 -6.33
N VAL A 66 8.38 2.39 -5.83
CA VAL A 66 7.25 2.05 -4.96
C VAL A 66 7.23 2.88 -3.70
N TYR A 67 8.34 2.99 -2.98
CA TYR A 67 8.37 3.65 -1.68
C TYR A 67 8.06 5.14 -1.81
N ARG A 68 8.71 5.82 -2.76
CA ARG A 68 8.50 7.26 -3.00
C ARG A 68 7.09 7.56 -3.51
N ILE A 69 6.56 6.75 -4.43
CA ILE A 69 5.20 6.93 -4.94
C ILE A 69 4.17 6.67 -3.84
N ALA A 70 4.36 5.64 -3.00
CA ALA A 70 3.49 5.39 -1.85
C ALA A 70 3.45 6.60 -0.90
N MET A 71 4.59 7.27 -0.65
CA MET A 71 4.61 8.49 0.16
C MET A 71 3.81 9.64 -0.48
N ILE A 72 3.94 9.84 -1.79
CA ILE A 72 3.23 10.88 -2.55
C ILE A 72 1.71 10.65 -2.59
N LEU A 73 1.28 9.40 -2.75
CA LEU A 73 -0.13 9.03 -2.80
C LEU A 73 -0.75 8.90 -1.39
N HIS A 74 0.04 8.99 -0.33
CA HIS A 74 -0.49 8.90 1.03
C HIS A 74 -1.18 10.21 1.43
N PRO A 75 -2.48 10.20 1.83
CA PRO A 75 -3.26 11.42 2.06
C PRO A 75 -2.67 12.37 3.11
N ARG A 76 -1.98 11.83 4.11
CA ARG A 76 -1.34 12.61 5.20
C ARG A 76 0.10 13.04 4.91
N TYR A 77 0.77 12.41 3.94
CA TYR A 77 2.20 12.64 3.71
C TYR A 77 2.37 13.61 2.55
N LYS A 78 2.02 13.18 1.33
CA LYS A 78 2.32 13.92 0.10
C LYS A 78 3.76 14.47 0.15
N THR A 79 3.95 15.67 -0.35
CA THR A 79 5.21 16.43 -0.26
C THR A 79 5.47 16.97 1.17
N SER A 80 4.42 17.15 1.97
CA SER A 80 4.52 17.69 3.33
C SER A 80 5.31 16.79 4.29
N TYR A 81 5.44 15.48 3.99
CA TYR A 81 6.35 14.62 4.75
C TYR A 81 7.82 15.02 4.55
N PHE A 82 8.25 15.15 3.30
CA PHE A 82 9.63 15.48 2.92
C PHE A 82 10.09 16.79 3.57
N VAL A 83 9.20 17.80 3.54
CA VAL A 83 9.45 19.11 4.17
C VAL A 83 9.60 18.98 5.68
N ARG A 84 8.70 18.23 6.34
CA ARG A 84 8.74 18.03 7.81
C ARG A 84 9.95 17.21 8.26
N ALA A 85 10.35 16.23 7.45
CA ALA A 85 11.56 15.44 7.66
C ALA A 85 12.84 16.24 7.39
N LYS A 86 12.73 17.51 6.94
CA LYS A 86 13.84 18.40 6.59
C LYS A 86 14.74 17.83 5.49
N TRP A 87 14.15 17.08 4.57
CA TRP A 87 14.87 16.50 3.45
C TRP A 87 15.16 17.53 2.37
N PRO A 88 16.19 17.29 1.52
CA PRO A 88 16.44 18.15 0.37
C PRO A 88 15.20 18.26 -0.52
N GLN A 89 14.87 19.48 -0.95
CA GLN A 89 13.71 19.74 -1.82
C GLN A 89 13.72 18.88 -3.09
N GLN A 90 14.92 18.62 -3.62
CA GLN A 90 15.13 17.75 -4.77
C GLN A 90 14.47 16.38 -4.61
N TRP A 91 14.47 15.79 -3.41
CA TRP A 91 13.88 14.46 -3.19
C TRP A 91 12.36 14.48 -3.30
N SER A 92 11.71 15.56 -2.86
CA SER A 92 10.28 15.76 -3.08
C SER A 92 9.98 15.89 -4.57
N THR A 93 10.77 16.70 -5.28
CA THR A 93 10.63 16.89 -6.73
C THR A 93 10.84 15.59 -7.51
N ASP A 94 11.84 14.79 -7.12
CA ASP A 94 12.11 13.48 -7.72
C ASP A 94 10.94 12.52 -7.48
N ALA A 95 10.39 12.48 -6.26
CA ALA A 95 9.25 11.64 -5.92
C ALA A 95 8.00 12.01 -6.73
N GLU A 96 7.69 13.30 -6.87
CA GLU A 96 6.60 13.74 -7.74
C GLU A 96 6.85 13.42 -9.21
N THR A 97 8.09 13.59 -9.69
CA THR A 97 8.47 13.29 -11.07
C THR A 97 8.30 11.80 -11.38
N LEU A 98 8.67 10.93 -10.43
CA LEU A 98 8.44 9.50 -10.53
C LEU A 98 6.94 9.17 -10.58
N ALA A 99 6.13 9.82 -9.72
CA ALA A 99 4.68 9.63 -9.72
C ALA A 99 4.06 10.06 -11.07
N ARG A 100 4.43 11.24 -11.60
CA ARG A 100 4.00 11.75 -12.92
C ARG A 100 4.39 10.81 -14.05
N LYS A 101 5.61 10.29 -14.02
CA LYS A 101 6.11 9.34 -15.03
C LYS A 101 5.28 8.06 -15.04
N VAL A 102 5.02 7.46 -13.87
CA VAL A 102 4.21 6.23 -13.77
C VAL A 102 2.75 6.48 -14.16
N TRP A 103 2.17 7.58 -13.67
CA TRP A 103 0.82 8.00 -14.02
C TRP A 103 0.61 8.12 -15.52
N THR A 104 1.49 8.88 -16.19
CA THR A 104 1.40 9.11 -17.64
C THR A 104 1.64 7.84 -18.45
N ALA A 105 2.56 6.98 -18.00
CA ALA A 105 2.93 5.76 -18.72
C ALA A 105 1.85 4.68 -18.66
N LYS A 106 1.20 4.48 -17.51
CA LYS A 106 0.31 3.33 -17.25
C LYS A 106 -1.16 3.72 -17.08
N TYR A 107 -1.46 4.69 -16.23
CA TYR A 107 -2.82 4.92 -15.76
C TYR A 107 -3.59 5.97 -16.59
N LYS A 108 -2.91 7.01 -17.07
CA LYS A 108 -3.53 8.10 -17.85
C LYS A 108 -4.23 7.61 -19.12
N LYS A 109 -3.65 6.61 -19.80
CA LYS A 109 -4.20 6.03 -21.04
C LYS A 109 -5.42 5.14 -20.78
N GLU A 110 -5.48 4.49 -19.62
CA GLU A 110 -6.59 3.61 -19.24
C GLU A 110 -7.88 4.41 -18.94
N ILE A 111 -7.73 5.65 -18.45
CA ILE A 111 -8.85 6.56 -18.15
C ILE A 111 -9.51 7.12 -19.42
N SER A 112 -8.79 7.19 -20.54
CA SER A 112 -9.33 7.70 -21.81
C SER A 112 -10.23 6.71 -22.54
N GLN A 113 -10.42 5.48 -22.04
CA GLN A 113 -11.42 4.56 -22.58
C GLN A 113 -12.78 4.82 -21.91
N PRO A 114 -13.81 5.26 -22.65
CA PRO A 114 -15.12 5.48 -22.07
C PRO A 114 -15.73 4.14 -21.65
N VAL A 115 -16.01 3.99 -20.36
CA VAL A 115 -16.89 2.91 -19.86
C VAL A 115 -18.30 3.24 -20.31
N THR A 116 -18.68 2.76 -21.49
CA THR A 116 -20.03 2.90 -22.04
C THR A 116 -20.99 2.05 -21.22
N GLN A 117 -21.62 2.65 -20.20
CA GLN A 117 -22.85 2.13 -19.60
C GLN A 117 -24.01 3.10 -19.91
N THR A 118 -24.50 3.04 -21.15
CA THR A 118 -25.74 3.70 -21.54
C THR A 118 -26.92 2.88 -21.04
N LYS A 119 -27.49 3.25 -19.88
CA LYS A 119 -28.91 3.02 -19.62
C LYS A 119 -29.66 4.30 -19.96
N ALA A 120 -30.31 4.31 -21.12
CA ALA A 120 -31.16 5.39 -21.56
C ALA A 120 -32.40 5.46 -20.66
N THR A 121 -32.48 6.47 -19.80
CA THR A 121 -33.71 6.88 -19.12
C THR A 121 -34.16 8.24 -19.67
N ASN A 122 -35.39 8.31 -20.17
CA ASN A 122 -36.05 9.54 -20.61
C ASN A 122 -36.13 10.53 -19.45
N ASP A 123 -35.27 11.55 -19.45
CA ASP A 123 -35.16 12.47 -18.33
C ASP A 123 -35.58 13.90 -18.70
N ARG A 124 -36.67 14.35 -18.07
CA ARG A 124 -37.29 15.67 -18.23
C ARG A 124 -36.42 16.83 -17.72
N PHE A 125 -35.32 16.54 -17.01
CA PHE A 125 -34.40 17.55 -16.47
C PHE A 125 -33.10 17.72 -17.29
N SER A 126 -33.06 17.22 -18.52
CA SER A 126 -31.87 17.33 -19.38
C SER A 126 -31.38 18.77 -19.61
N ALA A 127 -32.29 19.74 -19.67
CA ALA A 127 -31.94 21.15 -19.82
C ALA A 127 -31.31 21.75 -18.56
N ALA A 128 -31.79 21.38 -17.36
CA ALA A 128 -31.22 21.80 -16.09
C ALA A 128 -29.84 21.18 -15.87
N ARG A 129 -29.62 19.92 -16.25
CA ARG A 129 -28.29 19.29 -16.23
C ARG A 129 -27.32 19.99 -17.17
N LYS A 130 -27.71 20.27 -18.41
CA LYS A 130 -26.89 21.04 -19.35
C LYS A 130 -26.51 22.42 -18.79
N TYR A 131 -27.45 23.09 -18.12
CA TYR A 131 -27.18 24.38 -17.48
C TYR A 131 -26.20 24.26 -16.29
N PHE A 132 -26.30 23.20 -15.49
CA PHE A 132 -25.33 22.91 -14.41
C PHE A 132 -23.97 22.43 -14.91
N ASP A 133 -23.91 21.66 -16.00
CA ASP A 133 -22.67 21.23 -16.66
C ASP A 133 -21.92 22.45 -17.20
N VAL A 134 -22.62 23.40 -17.83
CA VAL A 134 -22.04 24.68 -18.29
C VAL A 134 -21.44 25.51 -17.15
N LEU A 135 -21.96 25.38 -15.92
CA LEU A 135 -21.38 26.04 -14.74
C LEU A 135 -20.14 25.32 -14.19
N GLN A 136 -19.97 24.02 -14.46
CA GLN A 136 -18.78 23.25 -14.09
C GLN A 136 -17.63 23.37 -15.12
N GLU A 137 -17.92 23.75 -16.36
CA GLU A 137 -16.96 23.82 -17.48
C GLU A 137 -16.01 25.04 -17.48
N THR A 138 -15.83 25.76 -16.37
CA THR A 138 -15.01 26.99 -16.34
C THR A 138 -13.51 26.76 -16.04
N GLY A 139 -13.07 25.50 -15.95
CA GLY A 139 -11.65 25.16 -15.78
C GLY A 139 -11.12 24.32 -16.93
N THR A 140 -9.91 24.63 -17.41
CA THR A 140 -9.11 23.65 -18.17
C THR A 140 -9.07 22.34 -17.40
N PRO A 141 -9.23 21.16 -18.03
CA PRO A 141 -9.14 19.87 -17.33
C PRO A 141 -7.78 19.77 -16.65
N ILE A 142 -7.73 20.02 -15.34
CA ILE A 142 -6.51 19.86 -14.55
C ILE A 142 -6.27 18.35 -14.48
N ASP A 143 -5.03 17.94 -14.76
CA ASP A 143 -4.67 16.53 -14.66
C ASP A 143 -4.94 16.05 -13.21
N PRO A 144 -5.66 14.92 -13.00
CA PRO A 144 -6.03 14.45 -11.67
C PRO A 144 -4.85 14.29 -10.71
N LEU A 145 -3.66 13.99 -11.23
CA LEU A 145 -2.46 13.92 -10.40
C LEU A 145 -2.00 15.31 -9.95
N GLU A 146 -2.07 16.34 -10.81
CA GLU A 146 -1.70 17.71 -10.43
C GLU A 146 -2.70 18.30 -9.43
N GLU A 147 -4.00 18.00 -9.59
CA GLU A 147 -5.02 18.33 -8.59
C GLU A 147 -4.70 17.65 -7.24
N TRP A 148 -4.33 16.37 -7.26
CA TRP A 148 -3.93 15.66 -6.04
C TRP A 148 -2.68 16.27 -5.37
N LEU A 149 -1.65 16.61 -6.14
CA LEU A 149 -0.41 17.18 -5.64
C LEU A 149 -0.60 18.60 -5.08
N SER A 150 -1.51 19.38 -5.66
CA SER A 150 -1.83 20.74 -5.20
C SER A 150 -2.84 20.77 -4.05
N SER A 151 -3.66 19.74 -3.90
CA SER A 151 -4.63 19.67 -2.80
C SER A 151 -3.95 19.52 -1.43
N PRO A 152 -4.53 20.06 -0.35
CA PRO A 152 -3.95 19.99 0.98
C PRO A 152 -3.82 18.53 1.48
N VAL A 153 -2.98 18.33 2.50
CA VAL A 153 -2.94 17.04 3.21
C VAL A 153 -4.27 16.77 3.91
N VAL A 154 -4.71 15.53 3.87
CA VAL A 154 -5.93 15.09 4.54
C VAL A 154 -5.55 14.62 5.93
N ASN A 155 -5.93 15.39 6.96
CA ASN A 155 -5.70 15.04 8.37
C ASN A 155 -6.68 13.96 8.87
N THR A 156 -6.76 12.84 8.17
CA THR A 156 -7.57 11.69 8.58
C THR A 156 -6.70 10.67 9.33
N GLN A 157 -7.23 10.05 10.39
CA GLN A 157 -6.62 8.87 11.01
C GLN A 157 -6.97 7.56 10.26
N GLN A 158 -7.73 7.66 9.17
CA GLN A 158 -8.12 6.50 8.38
C GLN A 158 -6.94 5.87 7.64
N ASP A 159 -7.06 4.57 7.42
CA ASP A 159 -6.19 3.77 6.57
C ASP A 159 -6.17 4.35 5.14
N PRO A 160 -4.99 4.58 4.52
CA PRO A 160 -4.88 5.06 3.15
C PRO A 160 -5.62 4.19 2.12
N ILE A 161 -5.68 2.86 2.31
CA ILE A 161 -6.45 1.99 1.41
C ILE A 161 -7.93 2.33 1.50
N THR A 162 -8.47 2.48 2.71
CA THR A 162 -9.89 2.82 2.91
C THR A 162 -10.24 4.16 2.29
N TYR A 163 -9.36 5.15 2.44
CA TYR A 163 -9.50 6.46 1.81
C TYR A 163 -9.59 6.33 0.28
N TRP A 164 -8.64 5.62 -0.34
CA TRP A 164 -8.61 5.46 -1.79
C TRP A 164 -9.72 4.57 -2.35
N THR A 165 -10.21 3.59 -1.59
CA THR A 165 -11.41 2.82 -1.94
C THR A 165 -12.65 3.73 -1.97
N GLY A 166 -12.78 4.66 -1.02
CA GLY A 166 -13.83 5.67 -1.03
C GLY A 166 -13.74 6.60 -2.25
N MET A 167 -12.53 7.05 -2.59
CA MET A 167 -12.31 7.85 -3.80
C MET A 167 -12.57 7.08 -5.09
N GLN A 168 -12.26 5.79 -5.13
CA GLN A 168 -12.58 4.93 -6.27
C GLN A 168 -14.09 4.78 -6.46
N ALA A 169 -14.84 4.60 -5.36
CA ALA A 169 -16.30 4.55 -5.40
C ALA A 169 -16.92 5.87 -5.89
N ALA A 170 -16.25 7.01 -5.64
CA ALA A 170 -16.61 8.32 -6.17
C ALA A 170 -16.15 8.55 -7.63
N GLY A 171 -15.47 7.58 -8.26
CA GLY A 171 -15.02 7.68 -9.64
C GLY A 171 -13.72 8.47 -9.84
N HIS A 172 -12.92 8.70 -8.79
CA HIS A 172 -11.69 9.47 -8.92
C HIS A 172 -10.64 8.74 -9.77
N PRO A 173 -10.11 9.33 -10.86
CA PRO A 173 -9.23 8.63 -11.80
C PRO A 173 -7.91 8.14 -11.20
N LEU A 174 -7.36 8.84 -10.21
CA LEU A 174 -6.10 8.47 -9.54
C LEU A 174 -6.25 7.27 -8.60
N ALA A 175 -7.47 6.88 -8.22
CA ALA A 175 -7.69 5.91 -7.16
C ALA A 175 -7.12 4.52 -7.47
N MET A 176 -7.16 4.09 -8.74
CA MET A 176 -6.57 2.81 -9.15
C MET A 176 -5.06 2.77 -8.92
N MET A 177 -4.34 3.81 -9.36
CA MET A 177 -2.90 3.92 -9.13
C MET A 177 -2.58 3.91 -7.63
N ALA A 178 -3.35 4.65 -6.83
CA ALA A 178 -3.12 4.69 -5.40
C ALA A 178 -3.35 3.34 -4.71
N LEU A 179 -4.42 2.62 -5.07
CA LEU A 179 -4.71 1.30 -4.52
C LEU A 179 -3.63 0.28 -4.92
N ASP A 180 -3.17 0.30 -6.18
CA ASP A 180 -2.11 -0.59 -6.66
C ASP A 180 -0.82 -0.39 -5.86
N PHE A 181 -0.41 0.85 -5.58
CA PHE A 181 0.82 1.12 -4.82
C PHE A 181 0.64 0.89 -3.32
N MET A 182 -0.49 1.26 -2.74
CA MET A 182 -0.74 1.13 -1.29
C MET A 182 -0.95 -0.31 -0.84
N SER A 183 -1.43 -1.17 -1.73
CA SER A 183 -1.66 -2.60 -1.45
C SER A 183 -0.38 -3.44 -1.54
N ILE A 184 0.75 -2.87 -2.01
CA ILE A 184 2.03 -3.57 -2.04
C ILE A 184 2.45 -3.91 -0.61
N PRO A 185 2.75 -5.18 -0.30
CA PRO A 185 3.24 -5.54 1.02
C PRO A 185 4.63 -4.95 1.25
N ALA A 186 4.86 -4.37 2.43
CA ALA A 186 6.17 -3.86 2.82
C ALA A 186 7.21 -4.96 3.06
N THR A 187 6.75 -6.16 3.43
CA THR A 187 7.59 -7.29 3.83
C THR A 187 7.00 -8.60 3.30
N SER A 188 7.84 -9.63 3.17
CA SER A 188 7.43 -11.00 2.85
C SER A 188 6.72 -11.71 3.99
N THR A 189 6.45 -11.04 5.12
CA THR A 189 5.98 -11.67 6.36
C THR A 189 4.65 -12.40 6.21
N ASP A 190 3.69 -11.86 5.45
CA ASP A 190 2.42 -12.55 5.23
C ASP A 190 2.61 -13.84 4.43
N VAL A 191 3.54 -13.83 3.47
CA VAL A 191 3.90 -15.01 2.68
C VAL A 191 4.66 -16.03 3.54
N GLU A 192 5.61 -15.58 4.35
CA GLU A 192 6.35 -16.43 5.30
C GLU A 192 5.40 -17.07 6.32
N ARG A 193 4.44 -16.32 6.85
CA ARG A 193 3.39 -16.88 7.72
C ARG A 193 2.61 -17.96 6.99
N ALA A 194 2.17 -17.72 5.75
CA ALA A 194 1.48 -18.74 4.97
C ALA A 194 2.33 -20.00 4.77
N PHE A 195 3.63 -19.86 4.49
CA PHE A 195 4.54 -21.00 4.35
C PHE A 195 4.81 -21.73 5.67
N LEU A 196 4.98 -21.02 6.79
CA LEU A 196 5.15 -21.61 8.11
C LEU A 196 3.92 -22.44 8.51
N HIS A 197 2.71 -21.91 8.27
CA HIS A 197 1.47 -22.66 8.48
C HIS A 197 1.36 -23.86 7.51
N GLY A 198 1.75 -23.68 6.25
CA GLY A 198 1.84 -24.76 5.26
C GLY A 198 2.80 -25.88 5.68
N GLY A 199 3.92 -25.53 6.32
CA GLY A 199 4.88 -26.49 6.87
C GLY A 199 4.29 -27.43 7.91
N LEU A 200 3.31 -26.99 8.70
CA LEU A 200 2.58 -27.87 9.63
C LEU A 200 1.74 -28.93 8.87
N THR A 201 1.25 -28.58 7.67
CA THR A 201 0.52 -29.50 6.79
C THR A 201 1.46 -30.51 6.12
N ILE A 202 2.67 -30.07 5.78
CA ILE A 202 3.78 -30.88 5.25
C ILE A 202 4.66 -31.35 6.41
N SER A 203 4.09 -32.07 7.38
CA SER A 203 4.90 -32.64 8.46
C SER A 203 5.86 -33.71 7.91
N LYS A 204 7.00 -33.91 8.59
CA LYS A 204 7.94 -35.01 8.31
C LYS A 204 7.32 -36.43 8.41
N ILE A 205 6.06 -36.59 8.83
CA ILE A 205 5.40 -37.89 9.02
C ILE A 205 4.27 -38.11 7.99
N ARG A 206 3.85 -37.06 7.27
CA ARG A 206 2.76 -37.12 6.26
C ARG A 206 3.34 -37.12 4.84
N HIS A 207 3.99 -38.22 4.45
CA HIS A 207 4.65 -38.38 3.14
C HIS A 207 3.69 -38.60 1.94
N SER A 208 2.37 -38.58 2.15
CA SER A 208 1.39 -39.00 1.13
C SER A 208 0.72 -37.84 0.37
N LEU A 209 1.06 -36.58 0.68
CA LEU A 209 0.51 -35.43 -0.04
C LEU A 209 1.39 -35.10 -1.25
N SER A 210 0.77 -35.01 -2.44
CA SER A 210 1.45 -34.47 -3.61
C SER A 210 1.75 -32.97 -3.46
N ASP A 211 2.74 -32.46 -4.19
CA ASP A 211 3.06 -31.03 -4.24
C ASP A 211 1.83 -30.17 -4.58
N LYS A 212 0.98 -30.67 -5.48
CA LYS A 212 -0.27 -29.99 -5.87
C LYS A 212 -1.23 -29.89 -4.69
N SER A 213 -1.40 -30.98 -3.94
CA SER A 213 -2.26 -31.03 -2.76
C SER A 213 -1.72 -30.15 -1.63
N ALA A 214 -0.40 -30.18 -1.40
CA ALA A 214 0.26 -29.36 -0.39
C ALA A 214 0.12 -27.85 -0.67
N ARG A 215 0.34 -27.44 -1.93
CA ARG A 215 0.11 -26.05 -2.36
C ARG A 215 -1.35 -25.64 -2.19
N ALA A 216 -2.29 -26.46 -2.68
CA ALA A 216 -3.72 -26.16 -2.58
C ALA A 216 -4.18 -26.03 -1.12
N ALA A 217 -3.73 -26.92 -0.24
CA ALA A 217 -4.06 -26.85 1.19
C ALA A 217 -3.48 -25.60 1.86
N THR A 218 -2.25 -25.21 1.52
CA THR A 218 -1.61 -23.99 2.06
C THR A 218 -2.37 -22.72 1.62
N VAL A 219 -2.70 -22.62 0.33
CA VAL A 219 -3.46 -21.48 -0.21
C VAL A 219 -4.87 -21.42 0.37
N LEU A 220 -5.57 -22.57 0.41
CA LEU A 220 -6.91 -22.67 0.99
C LEU A 220 -6.91 -22.30 2.48
N GLY A 221 -5.89 -22.75 3.23
CA GLY A 221 -5.70 -22.39 4.62
C GLY A 221 -5.53 -20.89 4.81
N SER A 222 -4.69 -20.24 4.00
CA SER A 222 -4.51 -18.78 4.01
C SER A 222 -5.82 -18.05 3.72
N TRP A 223 -6.52 -18.42 2.63
CA TRP A 223 -7.80 -17.81 2.25
C TRP A 223 -8.94 -18.07 3.23
N SER A 224 -8.89 -19.16 4.00
CA SER A 224 -9.92 -19.47 5.00
C SER A 224 -10.00 -18.44 6.13
N SER A 225 -8.92 -17.69 6.35
CA SER A 225 -8.87 -16.59 7.31
C SER A 225 -9.51 -15.29 6.81
N LEU A 226 -9.79 -15.21 5.50
CA LEU A 226 -10.44 -14.07 4.85
C LEU A 226 -11.95 -14.34 4.73
N GLU A 227 -12.76 -13.41 5.20
CA GLU A 227 -14.21 -13.52 5.08
C GLU A 227 -14.66 -13.29 3.63
N GLY A 228 -15.66 -14.05 3.19
CA GLY A 228 -16.24 -13.92 1.85
C GLY A 228 -15.44 -14.56 0.70
N VAL A 229 -14.15 -14.88 0.88
CA VAL A 229 -13.32 -15.49 -0.17
C VAL A 229 -13.66 -16.97 -0.40
N ILE A 230 -13.90 -17.72 0.68
CA ILE A 230 -14.27 -19.13 0.62
C ILE A 230 -15.75 -19.28 0.99
N PRO A 231 -16.59 -19.92 0.16
CA PRO A 231 -17.99 -20.19 0.48
C PRO A 231 -18.12 -21.35 1.48
N LYS A 232 -17.70 -21.11 2.74
CA LYS A 232 -17.64 -22.12 3.81
C LYS A 232 -18.97 -22.86 4.00
N ALA A 233 -20.09 -22.12 3.97
CA ALA A 233 -21.43 -22.69 4.12
C ALA A 233 -21.75 -23.74 3.03
N HIS A 234 -21.43 -23.41 1.77
CA HIS A 234 -21.63 -24.34 0.65
C HIS A 234 -20.74 -25.58 0.77
N ILE A 235 -19.47 -25.41 1.15
CA ILE A 235 -18.53 -26.52 1.34
C ILE A 235 -19.01 -27.46 2.46
N ILE A 236 -19.44 -26.92 3.60
CA ILE A 236 -19.97 -27.72 4.71
C ILE A 236 -21.21 -28.50 4.28
N GLN A 237 -22.10 -27.88 3.50
CA GLN A 237 -23.30 -28.55 2.99
C GLN A 237 -22.94 -29.71 2.06
N LEU A 238 -21.99 -29.52 1.13
CA LEU A 238 -21.49 -30.59 0.25
C LEU A 238 -20.93 -31.79 1.03
N PHE A 239 -20.19 -31.55 2.13
CA PHE A 239 -19.67 -32.64 2.96
C PHE A 239 -20.78 -33.38 3.73
N LYS A 240 -21.78 -32.65 4.24
CA LYS A 240 -22.95 -33.26 4.90
C LYS A 240 -23.72 -34.15 3.92
N ASP A 241 -23.95 -33.68 2.70
CA ASP A 241 -24.68 -34.44 1.68
C ASP A 241 -23.91 -35.68 1.22
N LYS A 242 -22.57 -35.61 1.18
CA LYS A 242 -21.72 -36.75 0.87
C LYS A 242 -21.67 -37.80 1.99
N SER A 243 -21.79 -37.39 3.26
CA SER A 243 -21.83 -38.30 4.42
C SER A 243 -23.16 -39.06 4.58
N LYS A 244 -24.20 -38.64 3.86
CA LYS A 244 -25.53 -39.28 3.84
C LYS A 244 -25.66 -40.35 2.75
N ARG A 245 -24.65 -40.52 1.88
CA ARG A 245 -24.53 -41.62 0.92
C ARG A 245 -23.61 -42.67 1.47
#